data_AF-A0A653MBH8-F1
#
_entry.id   AF-A0A653MBH8-F1
#
_cell.length_a   1.000
_cell.length_b   1.000
_cell.length_c   1.000
_cell.angle_alpha   90.00
_cell.angle_beta   90.00
_cell.angle_gamma   90.00
#
_symmetry.space_group_name_H-M   'P 1'
#
loop_
_entity.id
_entity.type
_entity.pdbx_description
1 polymer ?
#
loop_
_entity_poly.entity_id
_entity_poly.type
_entity_poly.pdbx_seq_one_letter_code
_entity_poly.pdbx_strand_id
1 'polypeptide(L)'
;MATSKDNGKGSAQKGGSGSSQAPAKRGFAAMDQNQQREIASKGGQAAHQKGTAHEFDSEEARRAGQKGGEAVSRNRAHMADIGRKGGESRQSAQRAAAAAKNAGNRQGEKEG
;
A
#
# COMPACT_ATOMS: atom_id res chain seq x y z
N MET A 1 -31.34 -13.47 -13.39
CA MET A 1 -30.48 -14.63 -13.14
C MET A 1 -29.62 -14.34 -11.92
N ALA A 2 -30.03 -14.88 -10.78
CA ALA A 2 -29.27 -14.85 -9.54
C ALA A 2 -28.20 -15.94 -9.57
N THR A 3 -27.00 -15.67 -9.06
CA THR A 3 -26.32 -16.58 -8.14
C THR A 3 -25.33 -15.79 -7.29
N SER A 4 -25.69 -15.67 -6.01
CA SER A 4 -24.78 -15.43 -4.90
C SER A 4 -23.57 -16.36 -4.95
N LYS A 5 -22.40 -15.86 -4.57
CA LYS A 5 -21.38 -16.74 -3.99
C LYS A 5 -20.86 -16.12 -2.71
N ASP A 6 -21.59 -16.51 -1.67
CA ASP A 6 -21.22 -16.56 -0.27
C ASP A 6 -19.82 -17.19 -0.11
N ASN A 7 -19.02 -16.67 0.82
CA ASN A 7 -17.93 -17.46 1.38
C ASN A 7 -17.67 -17.05 2.83
N GLY A 8 -18.62 -17.39 3.70
CA GLY A 8 -18.35 -17.60 5.11
C GLY A 8 -17.76 -19.00 5.37
N LYS A 9 -16.61 -19.08 6.05
CA LYS A 9 -16.38 -19.88 7.27
C LYS A 9 -14.89 -20.09 7.57
N GLY A 10 -14.52 -19.72 8.79
CA GLY A 10 -13.27 -20.10 9.43
C GLY A 10 -13.26 -19.84 10.93
N SER A 11 -14.42 -19.93 11.61
CA SER A 11 -14.50 -20.00 13.07
C SER A 11 -14.06 -21.40 13.52
N ALA A 12 -12.75 -21.59 13.71
CA ALA A 12 -12.22 -22.78 14.35
C ALA A 12 -12.15 -22.54 15.87
N GLN A 13 -13.23 -22.93 16.53
CA GLN A 13 -13.27 -23.18 17.97
C GLN A 13 -12.35 -24.37 18.28
N LYS A 14 -11.24 -24.13 19.01
CA LYS A 14 -10.45 -25.20 19.62
C LYS A 14 -10.66 -25.16 21.13
N GLY A 15 -11.56 -26.03 21.60
CA GLY A 15 -11.71 -26.35 23.01
C GLY A 15 -10.48 -27.11 23.51
N GLY A 16 -10.03 -26.73 24.71
CA GLY A 16 -8.95 -27.36 25.43
C GLY A 16 -8.88 -26.77 26.83
N SER A 17 -9.68 -27.31 27.75
CA SER A 17 -9.63 -27.03 29.18
C SER A 17 -8.25 -27.44 29.72
N GLY A 18 -7.42 -26.43 29.94
CA GLY A 18 -6.20 -26.49 30.75
C GLY A 18 -6.12 -25.17 31.47
N SER A 19 -6.49 -25.17 32.76
CA SER A 19 -6.47 -24.01 33.64
C SER A 19 -5.04 -23.53 33.88
N SER A 20 -4.50 -22.78 32.92
CA SER A 20 -3.36 -21.89 33.12
C SER A 20 -3.93 -20.50 32.93
N GLN A 21 -4.34 -19.85 34.02
CA GLN A 21 -4.91 -18.51 34.00
C GLN A 21 -3.97 -17.59 33.21
N ALA A 22 -4.31 -17.32 31.95
CA ALA A 22 -3.60 -16.32 31.18
C ALA A 22 -3.67 -15.02 31.99
N PRO A 23 -2.53 -14.38 32.29
CA PRO A 23 -2.54 -13.20 33.12
C PRO A 23 -3.50 -12.19 32.50
N ALA A 24 -4.44 -11.70 33.30
CA ALA A 24 -5.42 -10.71 32.85
C ALA A 24 -4.69 -9.58 32.13
N LYS A 25 -5.20 -9.14 30.98
CA LYS A 25 -4.66 -7.98 30.26
C LYS A 25 -4.67 -6.81 31.24
N ARG A 26 -3.52 -6.14 31.39
CA ARG A 26 -3.33 -5.00 32.29
C ARG A 26 -2.64 -3.87 31.53
N GLY A 27 -2.80 -2.64 32.04
CA GLY A 27 -2.17 -1.45 31.46
C GLY A 27 -2.57 -1.21 30.02
N PHE A 28 -1.60 -0.92 29.15
CA PHE A 28 -1.83 -0.55 27.76
C PHE A 28 -2.55 -1.63 26.93
N ALA A 29 -2.41 -2.90 27.31
CA ALA A 29 -3.05 -4.03 26.64
C ALA A 29 -4.51 -4.26 27.08
N ALA A 30 -4.93 -3.63 28.19
CA ALA A 30 -6.30 -3.68 28.70
C ALA A 30 -7.19 -2.54 28.18
N MET A 31 -6.60 -1.50 27.58
CA MET A 31 -7.30 -0.35 27.03
C MET A 31 -7.99 -0.66 25.70
N ASP A 32 -8.99 0.14 25.36
CA ASP A 32 -9.63 0.11 24.05
C ASP A 32 -8.63 0.49 22.93
N GLN A 33 -8.80 -0.11 21.76
CA GLN A 33 -7.86 0.06 20.64
C GLN A 33 -7.74 1.52 20.16
N ASN A 34 -8.83 2.29 20.24
CA ASN A 34 -8.82 3.71 19.90
C ASN A 34 -7.97 4.52 20.88
N GLN A 35 -8.14 4.26 22.18
CA GLN A 35 -7.36 4.91 23.23
C GLN A 35 -5.89 4.52 23.13
N GLN A 36 -5.59 3.25 22.83
CA GLN A 36 -4.23 2.78 22.61
C GLN A 36 -3.55 3.51 21.45
N ARG A 37 -4.25 3.68 20.32
CA ARG A 37 -3.78 4.41 19.15
C ARG A 37 -3.54 5.89 19.46
N GLU A 38 -4.45 6.52 20.19
CA GLU A 38 -4.33 7.93 20.57
C GLU A 38 -3.10 8.16 21.46
N ILE A 39 -2.89 7.30 22.46
CA ILE A 39 -1.71 7.41 23.34
C ILE A 39 -0.42 7.13 22.56
N ALA A 40 -0.40 6.13 21.67
CA ALA A 40 0.75 5.86 20.81
C ALA A 40 1.06 7.05 19.89
N SER A 41 0.02 7.65 19.30
CA SER A 41 0.15 8.83 18.45
C SER A 41 0.72 10.02 19.22
N LYS A 42 0.19 10.32 20.41
CA LYS A 42 0.69 11.39 21.28
C LYS A 42 2.12 11.14 21.75
N GLY A 43 2.46 9.89 22.06
CA GLY A 43 3.81 9.47 22.43
C GLY A 43 4.82 9.71 21.31
N GLY A 44 4.48 9.33 20.07
CA GLY A 44 5.31 9.60 18.90
C GLY A 44 5.50 11.10 18.64
N GLN A 45 4.41 11.87 18.67
CA GLN A 45 4.48 13.34 18.52
C GLN A 45 5.34 13.99 19.60
N ALA A 46 5.19 13.57 20.86
CA ALA A 46 5.98 14.09 21.97
C ALA A 46 7.46 13.74 21.82
N ALA A 47 7.80 12.54 21.33
CA ALA A 47 9.18 12.13 21.12
C ALA A 47 9.88 12.96 20.04
N HIS A 48 9.17 13.29 18.95
CA HIS A 48 9.63 14.22 17.91
C HIS A 48 9.77 15.64 18.45
N GLN A 49 8.75 16.17 19.13
CA GLN A 49 8.82 17.52 19.72
C GLN A 49 9.97 17.68 20.73
N LYS A 50 10.29 16.61 21.48
CA LYS A 50 11.39 16.60 22.46
C LYS A 50 12.76 16.32 21.84
N GLY A 51 12.85 16.02 20.54
CA GLY A 51 14.11 15.66 19.87
C GLY A 51 14.72 14.34 20.34
N THR A 52 13.94 13.50 21.01
CA THR A 52 14.37 12.14 21.40
C THR A 52 14.14 11.12 20.29
N ALA A 53 13.23 11.44 19.36
CA ALA A 53 13.03 10.65 18.16
C ALA A 53 14.10 10.98 17.12
N HIS A 54 14.33 10.00 16.24
CA HIS A 54 15.15 10.20 15.05
C HIS A 54 14.40 11.09 14.05
N GLU A 55 15.04 12.19 13.65
CA GLU A 55 14.50 13.09 12.64
C GLU A 55 14.90 12.58 11.26
N PHE A 56 13.91 12.24 10.44
CA PHE A 56 14.15 11.87 9.05
C PHE A 56 14.51 13.13 8.26
N ASP A 57 15.80 13.40 8.17
CA ASP A 57 16.30 14.49 7.35
C ASP A 57 16.22 14.13 5.84
N SER A 58 16.30 15.16 4.99
CA SER A 58 16.20 14.99 3.54
C SER A 58 17.42 14.26 2.94
N GLU A 59 18.60 14.36 3.58
CA GLU A 59 19.81 13.70 3.13
C GLU A 59 19.75 12.19 3.37
N GLU A 60 19.22 11.77 4.51
CA GLU A 60 18.99 10.40 4.88
C GLU A 60 17.91 9.76 4.02
N ALA A 61 16.80 10.46 3.78
CA ALA A 61 15.79 10.01 2.84
C ALA A 61 16.40 9.75 1.45
N ARG A 62 17.31 10.64 1.00
CA ARG A 62 18.04 10.47 -0.25
C ARG A 62 18.99 9.26 -0.21
N ARG A 63 19.77 9.10 0.86
CA ARG A 63 20.69 7.96 1.03
C ARG A 63 19.94 6.63 1.09
N ALA A 64 18.82 6.59 1.79
CA ALA A 64 17.95 5.42 1.87
C ALA A 64 17.36 5.08 0.49
N GLY A 65 16.87 6.10 -0.23
CA GLY A 65 16.38 5.96 -1.60
C GLY A 65 17.46 5.47 -2.56
N GLN A 66 18.68 6.02 -2.47
CA GLN A 66 19.83 5.58 -3.26
C GLN A 66 20.17 4.12 -2.97
N LYS A 67 20.30 3.73 -1.69
CA LYS A 67 20.60 2.36 -1.29
C LYS A 67 19.53 1.37 -1.75
N GLY A 68 18.26 1.75 -1.66
CA GLY A 68 17.15 0.96 -2.19
C GLY A 68 17.22 0.80 -3.71
N GLY A 69 17.48 1.90 -4.42
CA GLY A 69 17.66 1.90 -5.88
C GLY A 69 18.84 1.06 -6.33
N GLU A 70 19.98 1.15 -5.63
CA GLU A 70 21.17 0.33 -5.88
C GLU A 70 20.90 -1.16 -5.66
N ALA A 71 20.13 -1.52 -4.62
CA ALA A 71 19.76 -2.91 -4.36
C ALA A 71 18.88 -3.49 -5.47
N VAL A 72 17.86 -2.72 -5.89
CA VAL A 72 16.89 -3.15 -6.91
C VAL A 72 17.51 -3.18 -8.31
N SER A 73 18.40 -2.24 -8.64
CA SER A 73 18.99 -2.10 -9.98
C SER A 73 20.03 -3.16 -10.36
N ARG A 74 20.46 -4.02 -9.41
CA ARG A 74 21.46 -5.08 -9.69
C ARG A 74 21.02 -6.05 -10.78
N ASN A 75 19.72 -6.36 -10.86
CA ASN A 75 19.20 -7.23 -11.92
C ASN A 75 18.79 -6.42 -13.15
N ARG A 76 19.77 -6.13 -14.00
CA ARG A 76 19.56 -5.34 -15.22
C ARG A 76 18.55 -5.96 -16.18
N ALA A 77 18.57 -7.29 -16.34
CA ALA A 77 17.65 -7.99 -17.24
C ALA A 77 16.20 -7.81 -16.79
N HIS A 78 15.93 -8.04 -15.49
CA HIS A 78 14.62 -7.84 -14.91
C HIS A 78 14.14 -6.38 -15.02
N MET A 79 15.01 -5.41 -14.76
CA MET A 79 14.68 -3.98 -14.90
C MET A 79 14.36 -3.61 -16.35
N ALA A 80 15.08 -4.17 -17.32
CA ALA A 80 14.81 -3.97 -18.74
C ALA A 80 13.44 -4.53 -19.14
N ASP A 81 13.05 -5.70 -18.63
CA ASP A 81 11.75 -6.29 -18.89
C ASP A 81 10.60 -5.48 -18.28
N ILE A 82 10.78 -4.99 -17.04
CA ILE A 82 9.83 -4.05 -16.41
C ILE A 82 9.69 -2.78 -17.26
N GLY A 83 10.82 -2.20 -17.69
CA GLY A 83 10.84 -1.01 -18.54
C GLY A 83 10.14 -1.23 -19.87
N ARG A 84 10.38 -2.37 -20.53
CA ARG A 84 9.74 -2.74 -21.79
C ARG A 84 8.22 -2.84 -21.63
N LYS A 85 7.75 -3.60 -20.63
CA LYS A 85 6.32 -3.74 -20.32
C LYS A 85 5.66 -2.40 -19.97
N GLY A 86 6.37 -1.54 -19.24
CA GLY A 86 5.93 -0.18 -18.94
C GLY A 86 5.81 0.69 -20.21
N GLY A 87 6.76 0.56 -21.14
CA GLY A 87 6.72 1.24 -22.44
C GLY A 87 5.55 0.76 -23.32
N GLU A 88 5.38 -0.55 -23.44
CA GLU A 88 4.29 -1.16 -24.24
C GLU A 88 2.91 -0.75 -23.73
N SER A 89 2.69 -0.73 -22.41
CA SER A 89 1.42 -0.29 -21.82
C SER A 89 1.12 1.19 -22.07
N ARG A 90 2.13 2.05 -22.03
CA ARG A 90 1.98 3.48 -22.38
C ARG A 90 1.66 3.66 -23.86
N GLN A 91 2.33 2.91 -24.74
CA GLN A 91 2.10 2.98 -26.18
C GLN A 91 0.71 2.47 -26.57
N SER A 92 0.24 1.37 -25.96
CA SER A 92 -1.11 0.86 -26.21
C SER A 92 -2.18 1.85 -25.72
N ALA A 93 -2.00 2.44 -24.54
CA ALA A 93 -2.88 3.49 -24.02
C ALA A 93 -2.90 4.73 -24.93
N GLN A 94 -1.73 5.17 -25.43
CA GLN A 94 -1.62 6.28 -26.37
C GLN A 94 -2.29 5.98 -27.71
N ARG A 95 -2.11 4.77 -28.26
CA ARG A 95 -2.78 4.34 -29.50
C ARG A 95 -4.29 4.28 -29.33
N ALA A 96 -4.78 3.76 -28.20
CA ALA A 96 -6.21 3.75 -27.89
C ALA A 96 -6.78 5.18 -27.75
N ALA A 97 -6.06 6.07 -27.07
CA ALA A 97 -6.46 7.47 -26.94
C ALA A 97 -6.44 8.22 -28.28
N ALA A 98 -5.46 7.96 -29.15
CA ALA A 98 -5.38 8.52 -30.49
C ALA A 98 -6.51 8.01 -31.40
N ALA A 99 -6.84 6.72 -31.32
CA ALA A 99 -7.95 6.12 -32.06
C ALA A 99 -9.30 6.72 -31.63
N ALA A 100 -9.51 6.92 -30.32
CA ALA A 100 -10.72 7.57 -29.80
C ALA A 100 -10.88 9.02 -30.29
N LYS A 101 -9.79 9.79 -30.32
CA LYS A 101 -9.79 11.17 -30.85
C LYS A 101 -10.10 11.22 -32.36
N ASN A 102 -9.51 10.32 -33.14
CA ASN A 102 -9.72 10.26 -34.59
C ASN A 102 -11.16 9.82 -34.95
N ALA A 103 -11.77 8.94 -34.14
CA ALA A 103 -13.17 8.55 -34.28
C ALA A 103 -14.14 9.69 -33.97
N GLY A 104 -13.86 10.51 -32.95
CA GLY A 104 -14.66 11.70 -32.63
C GLY A 104 -14.56 12.79 -33.70
N ASN A 105 -13.38 12.98 -34.31
CA ASN A 105 -13.19 14.00 -35.35
C ASN A 105 -13.93 13.68 -36.66
N ARG A 106 -14.10 12.40 -37.02
CA ARG A 106 -14.85 12.01 -38.24
C ARG A 106 -16.37 12.13 -38.12
N GLN A 107 -16.90 12.27 -36.91
CA GLN A 107 -18.34 12.44 -36.70
C GLN A 107 -18.77 13.90 -36.84
N GLY A 108 -17.84 14.86 -36.76
CA GLY A 108 -18.12 16.30 -36.93
C GLY A 108 -18.13 16.81 -38.38
N GLU A 109 -17.83 15.99 -39.38
CA GLU A 109 -17.69 16.40 -40.79
C GLU A 109 -18.87 15.94 -41.69
N LYS A 110 -19.95 15.39 -41.12
CA LYS A 110 -21.11 14.90 -41.88
C LYS A 110 -22.35 15.81 -41.84
N GLU A 111 -22.29 16.95 -41.18
CA GLU A 111 -23.39 17.93 -41.17
C GLU A 111 -22.83 19.29 -41.65
N GLY A 112 -22.91 19.50 -42.97
CA GLY A 112 -22.54 20.73 -43.66
C GLY A 112 -23.21 20.79 -45.02
#